data_AF-A0A1Y2FBD0-F1
#
_entry.id   AF-A0A1Y2FBD0-F1
#
_cell.length_a   1.000
_cell.length_b   1.000
_cell.length_c   1.000
_cell.angle_alpha   90.00
_cell.angle_beta   90.00
_cell.angle_gamma   90.00
#
_symmetry.space_group_name_H-M   'P 1'
#
loop_
_entity.id
_entity.type
_entity.pdbx_description
1 polymer ?
#
loop_
_entity_poly.entity_id
_entity_poly.type
_entity_poly.pdbx_seq_one_letter_code
_entity_poly.pdbx_strand_id
1 'polypeptide(L)'
;MFKDSPDPKLTPEDAELDNLLEQGSPDPNGWERAPAPRSRGKSGGWLGLGRMFGAVLALIVLVALAGVVGGLTGTLPSSLSNKLRFTNDAPPVVQRILIRPQTNDEGLGSVLQRLKGSIILAEVVSNATFILGEAESEHHYSTSRLFNARYFNSSLPLGKSCVLGHYLPWDQRTALMQAACAVPEGGEEPAEVLTLRQRLAPCHIILDDIPDELYEGFNGCIRPFVRERLGGIAERRLGRQRKLSVGIHIRWGDTANPEGGMVFRGSMDIVHINNIVRDARERFGPLDIKLVMENHDSMVLDHLNFGDYDLIDTGDSVADLKVLANNDLLLLGASSYGATAHLLAPPGLTIVEGGDDIKYKDTVREAVLIPQYRPESLDALKRILEW
;
A
#
# COMPACT_ATOMS: atom_id res chain seq x y z
N MET A 1 31.14 32.39 11.15
CA MET A 1 31.96 31.84 12.24
C MET A 1 31.03 31.03 13.14
N PHE A 2 30.69 29.82 12.73
CA PHE A 2 29.86 28.89 13.49
C PHE A 2 30.76 27.78 14.02
N LYS A 3 30.62 27.50 15.31
CA LYS A 3 31.41 26.53 16.08
C LYS A 3 31.02 25.11 15.68
N ASP A 4 32.04 24.29 15.48
CA ASP A 4 31.97 22.84 15.34
C ASP A 4 31.24 22.22 16.54
N SER A 5 30.19 21.44 16.25
CA SER A 5 29.61 20.49 17.19
C SER A 5 30.22 19.13 16.89
N PRO A 6 30.71 18.37 17.90
CA PRO A 6 31.41 17.12 17.65
C PRO A 6 30.44 16.03 17.19
N ASP A 7 30.87 15.25 16.20
CA ASP A 7 30.16 14.05 15.74
C ASP A 7 29.88 13.09 16.90
N PRO A 8 28.67 12.48 16.96
CA PRO A 8 28.37 11.46 17.94
C PRO A 8 29.25 10.23 17.64
N LYS A 9 30.02 9.81 18.64
CA LYS A 9 30.79 8.56 18.58
C LYS A 9 29.81 7.39 18.53
N LEU A 10 29.80 6.69 17.40
CA LEU A 10 29.19 5.37 17.23
C LEU A 10 29.61 4.47 18.39
N THR A 11 28.63 3.80 19.00
CA THR A 11 28.91 2.82 20.04
C THR A 11 29.47 1.55 19.40
N PRO A 12 30.23 0.72 20.14
CA PRO A 12 30.72 -0.56 19.61
C PRO A 12 29.61 -1.49 19.10
N GLU A 13 28.37 -1.34 19.60
CA GLU A 13 27.19 -2.10 19.16
C GLU A 13 26.66 -1.61 17.80
N ASP A 14 26.77 -0.31 17.48
CA ASP A 14 26.40 0.24 16.18
C ASP A 14 27.40 -0.19 15.08
N ALA A 15 28.69 -0.29 15.42
CA ALA A 15 29.74 -0.73 14.51
C ALA A 15 29.71 -2.24 14.20
N GLU A 16 29.12 -3.03 15.09
CA GLU A 16 28.92 -4.47 14.88
C GLU A 16 27.69 -4.74 13.98
N LEU A 17 26.67 -3.87 14.03
CA LEU A 17 25.53 -3.89 13.12
C LEU A 17 25.94 -3.49 11.69
N ASP A 18 26.77 -2.45 11.53
CA ASP A 18 27.30 -2.04 10.22
C ASP A 18 28.18 -3.13 9.57
N ASN A 19 28.99 -3.84 10.36
CA ASN A 19 29.83 -4.95 9.86
C ASN A 19 29.02 -6.17 9.39
N LEU A 20 27.84 -6.42 9.98
CA LEU A 20 26.92 -7.46 9.52
C LEU A 20 26.15 -7.03 8.26
N LEU A 21 26.07 -5.72 7.98
CA LEU A 21 25.39 -5.16 6.81
C LEU A 21 26.30 -5.09 5.56
N GLU A 22 27.62 -4.89 5.71
CA GLU A 22 28.56 -4.83 4.58
C GLU A 22 28.91 -6.21 3.98
N GLN A 23 28.85 -7.30 4.75
CA GLN A 23 29.29 -8.64 4.29
C GLN A 23 28.29 -9.35 3.37
N GLY A 24 27.17 -8.71 3.00
CA GLY A 24 26.10 -9.31 2.19
C GLY A 24 25.90 -8.76 0.79
N SER A 25 26.73 -7.82 0.31
CA SER A 25 26.54 -7.22 -1.03
C SER A 25 27.26 -8.03 -2.12
N PRO A 26 26.56 -8.63 -3.10
CA PRO A 26 27.19 -9.14 -4.31
C PRO A 26 27.65 -7.98 -5.19
N ASP A 27 28.79 -8.18 -5.86
CA ASP A 27 29.46 -7.29 -6.79
C ASP A 27 28.52 -6.66 -7.84
N PRO A 28 28.46 -5.31 -8.00
CA PRO A 28 27.48 -4.63 -8.86
C PRO A 28 27.73 -4.77 -10.38
N ASN A 29 28.73 -5.54 -10.83
CA ASN A 29 29.15 -5.60 -12.24
C ASN A 29 28.90 -6.93 -12.99
N GLY A 30 28.07 -7.84 -12.47
CA GLY A 30 27.80 -9.14 -13.09
C GLY A 30 26.57 -9.21 -14.02
N TRP A 31 26.45 -8.35 -15.03
CA TRP A 31 25.37 -8.45 -16.03
C TRP A 31 25.72 -9.43 -17.16
N GLU A 32 25.28 -10.69 -17.06
CA GLU A 32 25.08 -11.55 -18.23
C GLU A 32 23.62 -12.00 -18.33
N ARG A 33 22.99 -11.70 -19.47
CA ARG A 33 21.61 -12.03 -19.81
C ARG A 33 21.43 -13.55 -19.85
N ALA A 34 20.61 -14.09 -18.96
CA ALA A 34 20.06 -15.43 -19.14
C ALA A 34 18.82 -15.38 -20.07
N PRO A 35 18.73 -16.25 -21.09
CA PRO A 35 17.67 -16.22 -22.09
C PRO A 35 16.35 -16.83 -21.59
N ALA A 36 15.23 -16.35 -22.13
CA ALA A 36 13.90 -16.89 -21.89
C ALA A 36 13.81 -18.39 -22.22
N PRO A 37 13.12 -19.22 -21.41
CA PRO A 37 13.00 -20.64 -21.69
C PRO A 37 12.03 -20.89 -22.86
N ARG A 38 12.57 -21.56 -23.89
CA ARG A 38 11.88 -22.13 -25.04
C ARG A 38 10.90 -23.22 -24.62
N SER A 39 9.74 -23.23 -25.26
CA SER A 39 8.77 -24.33 -25.24
C SER A 39 9.25 -25.54 -26.05
N ARG A 40 9.26 -26.71 -25.40
CA ARG A 40 9.20 -28.08 -25.96
C ARG A 40 8.45 -28.89 -24.90
N GLY A 41 7.44 -29.72 -25.14
CA GLY A 41 7.06 -30.49 -26.31
C GLY A 41 6.98 -31.97 -25.90
N LYS A 42 5.76 -32.43 -25.56
CA LYS A 42 5.21 -33.81 -25.56
C LYS A 42 5.98 -34.98 -24.90
N SER A 43 5.31 -35.75 -24.03
CA SER A 43 4.78 -37.12 -24.33
C SER A 43 4.39 -37.94 -23.08
N GLY A 44 3.34 -38.76 -23.22
CA GLY A 44 2.97 -39.93 -22.38
C GLY A 44 2.31 -39.61 -21.03
N GLY A 45 1.21 -40.19 -20.58
CA GLY A 45 0.47 -41.37 -21.00
C GLY A 45 0.06 -42.19 -19.75
N TRP A 46 -1.25 -42.39 -19.57
CA TRP A 46 -1.94 -43.49 -18.87
C TRP A 46 -2.22 -43.46 -17.34
N LEU A 47 -3.47 -43.90 -17.06
CA LEU A 47 -4.07 -44.50 -15.84
C LEU A 47 -4.33 -43.57 -14.64
N GLY A 48 -5.51 -43.48 -14.03
CA GLY A 48 -6.78 -44.18 -14.17
C GLY A 48 -7.75 -43.66 -13.10
N LEU A 49 -9.00 -43.42 -13.49
CA LEU A 49 -10.12 -43.12 -12.59
C LEU A 49 -10.56 -44.39 -11.85
N GLY A 50 -10.90 -44.24 -10.56
CA GLY A 50 -12.11 -44.87 -10.02
C GLY A 50 -11.97 -45.64 -8.70
N ARG A 51 -12.85 -45.24 -7.76
CA ARG A 51 -13.34 -45.93 -6.55
C ARG A 51 -12.43 -45.77 -5.32
N MET A 52 -12.91 -45.38 -4.13
CA MET A 52 -14.14 -45.81 -3.47
C MET A 52 -14.70 -44.73 -2.52
N PHE A 53 -16.02 -44.57 -2.58
CA PHE A 53 -16.90 -44.10 -1.52
C PHE A 53 -16.81 -44.99 -0.28
N GLY A 54 -16.84 -44.41 0.93
CA GLY A 54 -17.24 -45.12 2.14
C GLY A 54 -16.60 -44.65 3.44
N ALA A 55 -17.16 -43.61 4.07
CA ALA A 55 -17.15 -43.39 5.54
C ALA A 55 -17.84 -42.06 5.91
N VAL A 56 -19.18 -41.98 5.75
CA VAL A 56 -20.00 -40.81 6.19
C VAL A 56 -21.03 -41.21 7.26
N LEU A 57 -20.83 -42.34 7.96
CA LEU A 57 -21.90 -42.91 8.81
C LEU A 57 -21.44 -43.33 10.22
N ALA A 58 -20.53 -42.56 10.85
CA ALA A 58 -20.06 -42.89 12.20
C ALA A 58 -20.04 -41.73 13.23
N LEU A 59 -20.49 -40.51 12.89
CA LEU A 59 -20.37 -39.35 13.81
C LEU A 59 -21.69 -38.74 14.32
N ILE A 60 -22.85 -39.35 14.02
CA ILE A 60 -24.18 -38.79 14.37
C ILE A 60 -24.77 -39.40 15.67
N VAL A 61 -24.13 -40.38 16.31
CA VAL A 61 -24.73 -41.10 17.45
C VAL A 61 -24.30 -40.55 18.84
N LEU A 62 -23.41 -39.55 18.92
CA LEU A 62 -22.86 -39.08 20.20
C LEU A 62 -23.47 -37.79 20.78
N VAL A 63 -24.48 -37.19 20.13
CA VAL A 63 -25.07 -35.90 20.57
C VAL A 63 -26.41 -36.06 21.33
N ALA A 64 -26.94 -37.28 21.48
CA ALA A 64 -28.30 -37.48 21.97
C ALA A 64 -28.47 -37.80 23.48
N LEU A 65 -27.45 -37.64 24.34
CA LEU A 65 -27.53 -38.15 25.73
C LEU A 65 -26.98 -37.24 26.85
N ALA A 66 -27.11 -35.91 26.72
CA ALA A 66 -26.88 -35.01 27.87
C ALA A 66 -27.87 -33.83 27.93
N GLY A 67 -29.11 -34.06 27.51
CA GLY A 67 -30.23 -33.14 27.76
C GLY A 67 -31.08 -33.62 28.94
N VAL A 68 -31.46 -32.66 29.80
CA VAL A 68 -32.53 -32.70 30.82
C VAL A 68 -32.12 -33.13 32.24
N VAL A 69 -31.77 -32.14 33.08
CA VAL A 69 -32.35 -31.76 34.40
C VAL A 69 -31.72 -30.40 34.74
N GLY A 70 -32.36 -29.28 35.07
CA GLY A 70 -33.73 -28.88 35.36
C GLY A 70 -33.66 -27.37 35.68
N GLY A 71 -34.63 -26.58 35.26
CA GLY A 71 -34.62 -25.12 35.38
C GLY A 71 -35.02 -24.58 36.76
N LEU A 72 -34.80 -23.27 36.96
CA LEU A 72 -35.72 -22.31 37.60
C LEU A 72 -35.16 -20.87 37.55
N THR A 73 -35.86 -20.03 36.77
CA THR A 73 -36.20 -18.61 36.96
C THR A 73 -35.16 -17.60 37.49
N GLY A 74 -34.82 -16.63 36.65
CA GLY A 74 -34.30 -15.32 37.02
C GLY A 74 -34.24 -14.39 35.81
N THR A 75 -34.89 -13.24 35.90
CA THR A 75 -35.09 -12.19 34.89
C THR A 75 -33.81 -11.56 34.33
N LEU A 76 -33.88 -11.09 33.07
CA LEU A 76 -32.99 -10.20 32.27
C LEU A 76 -32.17 -9.16 33.09
N PRO A 77 -30.98 -8.66 32.63
CA PRO A 77 -30.76 -8.14 31.27
C PRO A 77 -29.39 -8.40 30.60
N SER A 78 -29.38 -8.11 29.30
CA SER A 78 -28.24 -7.93 28.39
C SER A 78 -27.08 -7.10 28.97
N SER A 79 -25.93 -7.75 29.21
CA SER A 79 -24.59 -7.15 29.22
C SER A 79 -23.57 -8.24 29.58
N LEU A 80 -22.80 -8.73 28.60
CA LEU A 80 -21.60 -9.54 28.86
C LEU A 80 -20.48 -9.05 27.95
N SER A 81 -20.08 -7.81 28.20
CA SER A 81 -18.73 -7.32 27.95
C SER A 81 -17.97 -7.42 29.27
N ASN A 82 -16.88 -8.20 29.26
CA ASN A 82 -15.69 -8.16 30.14
C ASN A 82 -15.28 -9.51 30.75
N LYS A 83 -14.17 -10.00 30.20
CA LYS A 83 -12.89 -10.22 30.88
C LYS A 83 -12.83 -11.24 32.05
N LEU A 84 -11.97 -12.23 31.79
CA LEU A 84 -10.87 -12.75 32.61
C LEU A 84 -11.18 -13.88 33.61
N ARG A 85 -10.60 -15.06 33.30
CA ARG A 85 -9.56 -15.65 34.17
C ARG A 85 -8.53 -16.42 33.36
N PHE A 86 -7.29 -15.96 33.52
CA PHE A 86 -6.02 -16.52 33.05
C PHE A 86 -5.73 -17.91 33.61
N THR A 87 -5.08 -18.74 32.80
CA THR A 87 -4.06 -19.69 33.26
C THR A 87 -2.88 -19.69 32.29
N ASN A 88 -1.71 -19.32 32.83
CA ASN A 88 -0.34 -19.38 32.29
C ASN A 88 0.03 -18.47 31.10
N ASP A 89 0.26 -17.22 31.48
CA ASP A 89 0.94 -16.15 30.77
C ASP A 89 2.39 -16.47 30.34
N ALA A 90 2.61 -16.47 29.02
CA ALA A 90 3.55 -15.49 28.48
C ALA A 90 2.68 -14.38 27.86
N PRO A 91 3.01 -13.08 28.01
CA PRO A 91 2.34 -12.04 27.23
C PRO A 91 2.44 -12.42 25.74
N PRO A 92 1.41 -12.19 24.92
CA PRO A 92 1.53 -12.41 23.48
C PRO A 92 2.77 -11.64 23.02
N VAL A 93 3.74 -12.38 22.50
CA VAL A 93 4.99 -11.82 21.99
C VAL A 93 4.59 -10.81 20.92
N VAL A 94 4.95 -9.54 21.13
CA VAL A 94 4.75 -8.50 20.10
C VAL A 94 5.70 -8.83 18.97
N GLN A 95 5.20 -9.56 17.98
CA GLN A 95 5.96 -9.88 16.78
C GLN A 95 6.17 -8.60 15.99
N ARG A 96 7.37 -8.45 15.43
CA ARG A 96 7.71 -7.31 14.57
C ARG A 96 8.19 -7.83 13.24
N ILE A 97 7.67 -7.28 12.14
CA ILE A 97 8.24 -7.53 10.82
C ILE A 97 9.19 -6.39 10.53
N LEU A 98 10.48 -6.71 10.41
CA LEU A 98 11.51 -5.79 9.99
C LEU A 98 11.73 -5.97 8.49
N ILE A 99 11.59 -4.88 7.75
CA ILE A 99 11.91 -4.82 6.33
C ILE A 99 13.05 -3.84 6.13
N ARG A 100 14.03 -4.27 5.33
CA ARG A 100 15.08 -3.38 4.85
C ARG A 100 14.59 -2.72 3.57
N PRO A 101 14.33 -1.40 3.57
CA PRO A 101 14.17 -0.69 2.31
C PRO A 101 15.49 -0.81 1.53
N GLN A 102 15.39 -1.11 0.24
CA GLN A 102 16.54 -1.50 -0.57
C GLN A 102 17.33 -0.30 -1.12
N THR A 103 16.68 0.86 -1.26
CA THR A 103 17.26 2.04 -1.91
C THR A 103 16.69 3.33 -1.32
N ASN A 104 17.50 4.39 -1.34
CA ASN A 104 17.12 5.74 -0.90
C ASN A 104 16.69 6.64 -2.07
N ASP A 105 16.89 6.16 -3.30
CA ASP A 105 16.76 6.96 -4.53
C ASP A 105 15.33 6.92 -5.09
N GLU A 106 14.47 6.08 -4.53
CA GLU A 106 13.09 5.91 -4.98
C GLU A 106 12.15 6.97 -4.41
N GLY A 107 11.25 7.49 -5.25
CA GLY A 107 10.17 8.37 -4.79
C GLY A 107 9.15 7.62 -3.92
N LEU A 108 8.47 8.35 -3.02
CA LEU A 108 7.57 7.80 -1.99
C LEU A 108 6.55 6.77 -2.52
N GLY A 109 5.96 7.04 -3.69
CA GLY A 109 4.98 6.14 -4.28
C GLY A 109 5.58 4.79 -4.70
N SER A 110 6.83 4.77 -5.18
CA SER A 110 7.55 3.55 -5.58
C SER A 110 7.86 2.69 -4.35
N VAL A 111 8.39 3.32 -3.30
CA VAL A 111 8.64 2.65 -2.02
C VAL A 111 7.37 2.00 -1.50
N LEU A 112 6.22 2.69 -1.55
CA LEU A 112 4.97 2.08 -1.12
C LEU A 112 4.61 0.82 -1.92
N GLN A 113 4.88 0.74 -3.23
CA GLN A 113 4.63 -0.47 -4.03
C GLN A 113 5.48 -1.66 -3.56
N ARG A 114 6.70 -1.41 -3.09
CA ARG A 114 7.59 -2.44 -2.55
C ARG A 114 7.16 -2.90 -1.17
N LEU A 115 6.67 -1.97 -0.37
CA LEU A 115 6.26 -2.27 1.00
C LEU A 115 4.94 -3.02 1.12
N LYS A 116 4.08 -3.04 0.08
CA LYS A 116 2.72 -3.60 0.21
C LYS A 116 2.70 -5.06 0.65
N GLY A 117 3.56 -5.89 0.06
CA GLY A 117 3.61 -7.31 0.40
C GLY A 117 3.90 -7.49 1.88
N SER A 118 4.92 -6.79 2.37
CA SER A 118 5.31 -6.86 3.76
C SER A 118 4.29 -6.22 4.72
N ILE A 119 3.58 -5.16 4.31
CA ILE A 119 2.47 -4.59 5.08
C ILE A 119 1.37 -5.64 5.27
N ILE A 120 0.93 -6.26 4.18
CA ILE A 120 -0.12 -7.30 4.21
C ILE A 120 0.32 -8.48 5.06
N LEU A 121 1.57 -8.94 4.87
CA LEU A 121 2.11 -10.06 5.64
C LEU A 121 2.26 -9.71 7.13
N ALA A 122 2.57 -8.47 7.48
CA ALA A 122 2.60 -8.02 8.87
C ALA A 122 1.23 -8.09 9.54
N GLU A 123 0.17 -7.67 8.85
CA GLU A 123 -1.21 -7.82 9.34
C GLU A 123 -1.58 -9.30 9.49
N VAL A 124 -1.30 -10.11 8.46
CA VAL A 124 -1.64 -11.54 8.39
C VAL A 124 -0.94 -12.39 9.47
N VAL A 125 0.35 -12.18 9.69
CA VAL A 125 1.17 -13.14 10.43
C VAL A 125 0.91 -13.11 11.93
N SER A 126 0.50 -11.99 12.55
CA SER A 126 0.02 -11.89 13.95
C SER A 126 -0.29 -10.44 14.38
N ASN A 127 -0.83 -9.56 13.51
CA ASN A 127 -0.82 -8.11 13.77
C ASN A 127 0.59 -7.61 14.15
N ALA A 128 1.60 -8.15 13.46
CA ALA A 128 2.97 -7.82 13.75
C ALA A 128 3.18 -6.32 13.49
N THR A 129 3.96 -5.67 14.35
CA THR A 129 4.29 -4.26 14.12
C THR A 129 5.24 -4.18 12.94
N PHE A 130 4.78 -3.56 11.86
CA PHE A 130 5.58 -3.22 10.69
C PHE A 130 6.63 -2.16 11.06
N ILE A 131 7.90 -2.44 10.82
CA ILE A 131 9.02 -1.53 11.07
C ILE A 131 9.95 -1.52 9.86
N LEU A 132 10.30 -0.31 9.41
CA LEU A 132 11.33 -0.05 8.41
C LEU A 132 12.66 0.32 9.06
N GLY A 133 13.78 -0.12 8.47
CA GLY A 133 15.10 0.45 8.77
C GLY A 133 15.14 1.95 8.46
N GLU A 134 15.98 2.71 9.18
CA GLU A 134 16.15 4.14 8.94
C GLU A 134 16.99 4.38 7.69
N ALA A 135 16.43 5.11 6.74
CA ALA A 135 17.17 5.72 5.65
C ALA A 135 16.46 7.00 5.19
N GLU A 136 17.22 8.06 4.96
CA GLU A 136 16.73 9.31 4.36
C GLU A 136 16.80 9.18 2.84
N SER A 137 15.69 9.50 2.16
CA SER A 137 15.59 9.45 0.72
C SER A 137 16.20 10.70 0.08
N GLU A 138 16.70 10.58 -1.16
CA GLU A 138 17.12 11.72 -1.99
C GLU A 138 15.97 12.72 -2.24
N HIS A 139 14.72 12.28 -2.12
CA HIS A 139 13.51 13.11 -2.22
C HIS A 139 13.09 13.73 -0.87
N HIS A 140 14.03 13.86 0.08
CA HIS A 140 13.87 14.55 1.36
C HIS A 140 12.76 14.02 2.29
N TYR A 141 12.43 12.73 2.18
CA TYR A 141 11.55 12.05 3.13
C TYR A 141 12.24 10.84 3.77
N SER A 142 11.81 10.47 4.98
CA SER A 142 12.29 9.25 5.64
C SER A 142 11.15 8.26 5.77
N THR A 143 11.30 7.10 5.14
CA THR A 143 10.29 6.03 5.14
C THR A 143 10.01 5.54 6.55
N SER A 144 11.07 5.34 7.35
CA SER A 144 10.94 5.02 8.76
C SER A 144 10.19 6.11 9.51
N ARG A 145 10.48 7.41 9.28
CA ARG A 145 9.75 8.51 9.95
C ARG A 145 8.27 8.50 9.62
N LEU A 146 7.92 8.22 8.37
CA LEU A 146 6.54 8.18 7.91
C LEU A 146 5.77 6.96 8.42
N PHE A 147 6.36 5.77 8.33
CA PHE A 147 5.67 4.53 8.64
C PHE A 147 5.90 4.03 10.07
N ASN A 148 7.01 4.37 10.73
CA ASN A 148 7.32 3.96 12.10
C ASN A 148 7.02 5.03 13.16
N ALA A 149 6.44 6.20 12.82
CA ALA A 149 6.28 7.35 13.74
C ALA A 149 5.81 6.98 15.16
N ARG A 150 4.88 6.03 15.28
CA ARG A 150 4.32 5.56 16.56
C ARG A 150 5.23 4.61 17.37
N TYR A 151 6.29 4.11 16.76
CA TYR A 151 7.11 3.00 17.25
C TYR A 151 8.60 3.33 17.40
N PHE A 152 9.05 4.54 17.02
CA PHE A 152 10.44 4.99 17.22
C PHE A 152 10.92 4.87 18.67
N ASN A 153 10.01 5.08 19.63
CA ASN A 153 10.34 5.01 21.04
C ASN A 153 10.11 3.61 21.65
N SER A 154 9.91 2.59 20.81
CA SER A 154 9.64 1.24 21.29
C SER A 154 10.87 0.36 21.15
N SER A 155 11.30 -0.27 22.25
CA SER A 155 12.40 -1.23 22.24
C SER A 155 12.09 -2.39 21.30
N LEU A 156 13.06 -2.78 20.46
CA LEU A 156 12.98 -4.03 19.72
C LEU A 156 12.93 -5.19 20.75
N PRO A 157 11.99 -6.15 20.61
CA PRO A 157 11.90 -7.26 21.53
C PRO A 157 13.15 -8.11 21.37
N LEU A 158 13.86 -8.33 22.48
CA LEU A 158 14.90 -9.35 22.55
C LEU A 158 14.22 -10.72 22.41
N GLY A 159 14.55 -11.47 21.37
CA GLY A 159 13.90 -12.76 21.13
C GLY A 159 14.35 -13.43 19.84
N LYS A 160 13.66 -14.52 19.48
CA LYS A 160 14.00 -15.32 18.30
C LYS A 160 13.74 -14.53 17.02
N SER A 161 14.77 -14.38 16.19
CA SER A 161 14.64 -13.87 14.82
C SER A 161 14.38 -15.00 13.84
N CYS A 162 13.47 -14.78 12.90
CA CYS A 162 13.10 -15.71 11.84
C CYS A 162 13.17 -15.00 10.49
N VAL A 163 13.58 -15.74 9.47
CA VAL A 163 13.59 -15.26 8.08
C VAL A 163 12.31 -15.72 7.40
N LEU A 164 11.53 -14.79 6.83
CA LEU A 164 10.20 -15.08 6.28
C LEU A 164 10.25 -16.10 5.15
N GLY A 165 11.22 -16.00 4.24
CA GLY A 165 11.40 -16.92 3.11
C GLY A 165 11.55 -18.40 3.50
N HIS A 166 12.00 -18.70 4.72
CA HIS A 166 12.06 -20.09 5.24
C HIS A 166 10.68 -20.67 5.56
N TYR A 167 9.69 -19.80 5.80
CA TYR A 167 8.34 -20.18 6.20
C TYR A 167 7.33 -19.98 5.07
N LEU A 168 7.53 -18.94 4.26
CA LEU A 168 6.69 -18.59 3.12
C LEU A 168 7.59 -18.41 1.88
N PRO A 169 7.75 -19.46 1.06
CA PRO A 169 8.49 -19.36 -0.20
C PRO A 169 7.92 -18.27 -1.13
N TRP A 170 8.80 -17.65 -1.91
CA TRP A 170 8.49 -16.53 -2.80
C TRP A 170 7.27 -16.80 -3.71
N ASP A 171 7.24 -17.96 -4.35
CA ASP A 171 6.19 -18.37 -5.29
C ASP A 171 4.80 -18.51 -4.66
N GLN A 172 4.72 -18.56 -3.33
CA GLN A 172 3.47 -18.68 -2.56
C GLN A 172 3.00 -17.34 -1.98
N ARG A 173 3.86 -16.31 -1.92
CA ARG A 173 3.56 -15.02 -1.29
C ARG A 173 2.34 -14.33 -1.92
N THR A 174 2.33 -14.21 -3.24
CA THR A 174 1.23 -13.55 -3.97
C THR A 174 -0.11 -14.24 -3.74
N ALA A 175 -0.15 -15.58 -3.78
CA ALA A 175 -1.38 -16.33 -3.56
C ALA A 175 -1.90 -16.17 -2.12
N LEU A 176 -1.00 -16.21 -1.13
CA LEU A 176 -1.36 -15.95 0.27
C LEU A 176 -1.89 -14.53 0.46
N MET A 177 -1.23 -13.53 -0.13
CA MET A 177 -1.66 -12.13 -0.05
C MET A 177 -3.04 -11.92 -0.70
N GLN A 178 -3.28 -12.54 -1.87
CA GLN A 178 -4.59 -12.53 -2.51
C GLN A 178 -5.66 -13.16 -1.62
N ALA A 179 -5.37 -14.31 -1.02
CA ALA A 179 -6.30 -14.98 -0.11
C ALA A 179 -6.58 -14.11 1.12
N ALA A 180 -5.56 -13.48 1.72
CA ALA A 180 -5.70 -12.59 2.86
C ALA A 180 -6.53 -11.34 2.54
N CYS A 181 -6.28 -10.70 1.39
CA CYS A 181 -6.99 -9.49 0.99
C CYS A 181 -8.42 -9.75 0.50
N ALA A 182 -8.77 -10.99 0.17
CA ALA A 182 -10.12 -11.38 -0.26
C ALA A 182 -11.07 -11.67 0.92
N VAL A 183 -10.58 -11.71 2.16
CA VAL A 183 -11.40 -11.99 3.35
C VAL A 183 -12.30 -10.77 3.63
N PRO A 184 -13.63 -10.91 3.57
CA PRO A 184 -14.53 -9.83 3.96
C PRO A 184 -14.39 -9.54 5.46
N GLU A 185 -14.75 -8.33 5.89
CA GLU A 185 -14.70 -7.94 7.29
C GLU A 185 -15.52 -8.91 8.16
N GLY A 186 -14.88 -9.56 9.14
CA GLY A 186 -15.49 -10.59 9.99
C GLY A 186 -15.61 -11.99 9.36
N GLY A 187 -15.01 -12.20 8.17
CA GLY A 187 -14.91 -13.50 7.52
C GLY A 187 -13.91 -14.44 8.20
N GLU A 188 -14.00 -15.74 7.87
CA GLU A 188 -13.03 -16.74 8.35
C GLU A 188 -11.69 -16.55 7.65
N GLU A 189 -10.60 -16.63 8.42
CA GLU A 189 -9.25 -16.50 7.90
C GLU A 189 -8.86 -17.72 7.04
N PRO A 190 -8.13 -17.53 5.92
CA PRO A 190 -7.68 -18.64 5.09
C PRO A 190 -6.80 -19.62 5.87
N ALA A 191 -6.90 -20.91 5.57
CA ALA A 191 -6.14 -21.95 6.27
C ALA A 191 -4.62 -21.76 6.13
N GLU A 192 -4.17 -21.23 4.99
CA GLU A 192 -2.78 -20.91 4.70
C GLU A 192 -2.27 -19.77 5.60
N VAL A 193 -3.10 -18.77 5.87
CA VAL A 193 -2.81 -17.67 6.80
C VAL A 193 -2.65 -18.21 8.22
N LEU A 194 -3.60 -19.04 8.67
CA LEU A 194 -3.55 -19.67 9.98
C LEU A 194 -2.30 -20.54 10.14
N THR A 195 -1.96 -21.31 9.11
CA THR A 195 -0.78 -22.18 9.09
C THR A 195 0.50 -21.37 9.19
N LEU A 196 0.63 -20.29 8.42
CA LEU A 196 1.80 -19.42 8.46
C LEU A 196 1.95 -18.78 9.85
N ARG A 197 0.85 -18.27 10.42
CA ARG A 197 0.83 -17.70 11.78
C ARG A 197 1.30 -18.70 12.82
N GLN A 198 0.82 -19.94 12.77
CA GLN A 198 1.26 -20.99 13.72
C GLN A 198 2.75 -21.31 13.58
N ARG A 199 3.29 -21.32 12.35
CA ARG A 199 4.72 -21.57 12.12
C ARG A 199 5.60 -20.43 12.59
N LEU A 200 5.09 -19.19 12.52
CA LEU A 200 5.81 -17.98 12.92
C LEU A 200 5.54 -17.55 14.37
N ALA A 201 4.58 -18.14 15.08
CA ALA A 201 4.27 -17.84 16.49
C ALA A 201 5.49 -17.77 17.43
N PRO A 202 6.54 -18.62 17.29
CA PRO A 202 7.74 -18.54 18.13
C PRO A 202 8.67 -17.35 17.83
N CYS A 203 8.48 -16.66 16.70
CA CYS A 203 9.34 -15.60 16.21
C CYS A 203 8.96 -14.26 16.86
N HIS A 204 9.94 -13.51 17.35
CA HIS A 204 9.76 -12.17 17.90
C HIS A 204 10.06 -11.10 16.84
N ILE A 205 11.06 -11.39 16.01
CA ILE A 205 11.45 -10.60 14.85
C ILE A 205 11.30 -11.47 13.62
N ILE A 206 10.60 -10.97 12.61
CA ILE A 206 10.44 -11.60 11.31
C ILE A 206 11.14 -10.69 10.30
N LEU A 207 12.20 -11.21 9.69
CA LEU A 207 12.96 -10.52 8.65
C LEU A 207 12.30 -10.84 7.32
N ASP A 208 11.82 -9.81 6.62
CA ASP A 208 11.44 -9.96 5.22
C ASP A 208 12.71 -9.90 4.36
N ASP A 209 13.09 -11.04 3.82
CA ASP A 209 14.35 -11.27 3.10
C ASP A 209 14.24 -11.10 1.58
N ILE A 210 13.09 -10.62 1.08
CA ILE A 210 12.87 -10.37 -0.35
C ILE A 210 12.52 -8.89 -0.56
N PRO A 211 13.51 -8.00 -0.72
CA PRO A 211 13.25 -6.56 -0.79
C PRO A 211 12.84 -6.08 -2.19
N ASP A 212 13.00 -6.92 -3.22
CA ASP A 212 12.75 -6.58 -4.62
C ASP A 212 11.29 -6.76 -5.09
N GLU A 213 10.40 -7.26 -4.23
CA GLU A 213 9.01 -7.48 -4.63
C GLU A 213 8.30 -6.16 -4.91
N LEU A 214 7.63 -6.07 -6.06
CA LEU A 214 6.83 -4.90 -6.44
C LEU A 214 5.39 -5.32 -6.68
N TYR A 215 4.47 -4.72 -5.93
CA TYR A 215 3.06 -5.01 -6.01
C TYR A 215 2.27 -3.76 -6.40
N GLU A 216 1.81 -3.72 -7.66
CA GLU A 216 0.99 -2.59 -8.14
C GLU A 216 -0.45 -2.66 -7.62
N GLY A 217 -0.95 -3.87 -7.33
CA GLY A 217 -2.29 -4.12 -6.77
C GLY A 217 -2.39 -3.96 -5.24
N PHE A 218 -3.43 -4.55 -4.65
CA PHE A 218 -3.72 -4.59 -3.21
C PHE A 218 -3.95 -3.24 -2.51
N ASN A 219 -4.17 -2.15 -3.26
CA ASN A 219 -4.38 -0.83 -2.67
C ASN A 219 -5.59 -0.79 -1.73
N GLY A 220 -6.69 -1.47 -2.07
CA GLY A 220 -7.83 -1.63 -1.17
C GLY A 220 -7.47 -2.26 0.18
N CYS A 221 -6.66 -3.32 0.13
CA CYS A 221 -6.21 -4.09 1.30
C CYS A 221 -5.35 -3.26 2.25
N ILE A 222 -4.36 -2.52 1.72
CA ILE A 222 -3.43 -1.72 2.56
C ILE A 222 -3.94 -0.31 2.87
N ARG A 223 -5.10 0.09 2.33
CA ARG A 223 -5.63 1.44 2.51
C ARG A 223 -5.75 1.87 3.98
N PRO A 224 -6.30 1.05 4.90
CA PRO A 224 -6.42 1.43 6.30
C PRO A 224 -5.04 1.74 6.91
N PHE A 225 -4.06 0.86 6.68
CA PHE A 225 -2.69 1.01 7.12
C PHE A 225 -2.07 2.32 6.61
N VAL A 226 -2.11 2.56 5.29
CA VAL A 226 -1.49 3.73 4.68
C VAL A 226 -2.12 5.03 5.19
N ARG A 227 -3.44 5.06 5.36
CA ARG A 227 -4.15 6.23 5.90
C ARG A 227 -3.84 6.47 7.38
N GLU A 228 -3.67 5.42 8.17
CA GLU A 228 -3.26 5.55 9.57
C GLU A 228 -1.86 6.15 9.68
N ARG A 229 -0.92 5.71 8.84
CA ARG A 229 0.50 6.08 8.94
C ARG A 229 0.83 7.42 8.28
N LEU A 230 0.38 7.64 7.05
CA LEU A 230 0.67 8.88 6.32
C LEU A 230 -0.27 10.04 6.70
N GLY A 231 -1.36 9.76 7.44
CA GLY A 231 -2.37 10.74 7.81
C GLY A 231 -3.35 10.96 6.66
N GLY A 232 -4.37 10.11 6.58
CA GLY A 232 -5.44 10.21 5.60
C GLY A 232 -6.25 11.49 5.75
N ILE A 233 -6.84 11.95 4.64
CA ILE A 233 -7.69 13.13 4.63
C ILE A 233 -9.07 12.71 5.14
N ALA A 234 -9.42 13.18 6.34
CA ALA A 234 -10.60 12.72 7.09
C ALA A 234 -11.89 13.44 6.66
N GLU A 235 -11.80 14.70 6.22
CA GLU A 235 -12.97 15.54 5.92
C GLU A 235 -12.86 16.17 4.53
N ARG A 236 -13.96 16.11 3.78
CA ARG A 236 -14.10 16.83 2.50
C ARG A 236 -14.16 18.33 2.76
N ARG A 237 -13.43 19.13 1.99
CA ARG A 237 -13.53 20.59 2.02
C ARG A 237 -14.80 21.08 1.32
N LEU A 238 -15.97 20.92 1.95
CA LEU A 238 -17.17 21.64 1.49
C LEU A 238 -17.12 23.08 2.02
N GLY A 239 -16.39 23.93 1.31
CA GLY A 239 -16.34 25.37 1.57
C GLY A 239 -17.62 26.09 1.13
N ARG A 240 -17.91 27.24 1.78
CA ARG A 240 -19.05 28.14 1.51
C ARG A 240 -19.18 28.65 0.05
N GLN A 241 -18.22 28.36 -0.84
CA GLN A 241 -18.21 28.84 -2.23
C GLN A 241 -18.40 27.76 -3.31
N ARG A 242 -18.60 26.48 -2.97
CA ARG A 242 -18.98 25.38 -3.90
C ARG A 242 -18.21 25.34 -5.26
N LYS A 243 -16.91 25.64 -5.29
CA LYS A 243 -16.09 25.34 -6.48
C LYS A 243 -15.64 23.89 -6.44
N LEU A 244 -15.64 23.22 -7.59
CA LEU A 244 -15.06 21.88 -7.70
C LEU A 244 -13.54 22.00 -7.57
N SER A 245 -12.96 21.25 -6.64
CA SER A 245 -11.50 21.18 -6.48
C SER A 245 -10.90 20.13 -7.41
N VAL A 246 -9.82 20.49 -8.12
CA VAL A 246 -9.15 19.63 -9.11
C VAL A 246 -7.68 19.54 -8.78
N GLY A 247 -7.22 18.34 -8.43
CA GLY A 247 -5.82 18.02 -8.20
C GLY A 247 -5.20 17.43 -9.46
N ILE A 248 -4.12 18.01 -9.95
CA ILE A 248 -3.43 17.57 -11.14
C ILE A 248 -2.00 17.22 -10.75
N HIS A 249 -1.51 16.06 -11.17
CA HIS A 249 -0.12 15.69 -10.98
C HIS A 249 0.58 15.55 -12.31
N ILE A 250 1.62 16.36 -12.52
CA ILE A 250 2.50 16.27 -13.68
C ILE A 250 3.86 15.74 -13.20
N ARG A 251 4.16 14.49 -13.56
CA ARG A 251 5.52 13.96 -13.43
C ARG A 251 6.31 14.38 -14.65
N TRP A 252 7.42 15.09 -14.44
CA TRP A 252 8.31 15.55 -15.49
C TRP A 252 9.77 15.37 -15.02
N GLY A 253 10.74 15.79 -15.83
CA GLY A 253 12.16 15.58 -15.53
C GLY A 253 12.64 14.20 -15.95
N ASP A 254 12.73 13.24 -15.02
CA ASP A 254 13.24 11.88 -15.26
C ASP A 254 12.41 11.06 -16.27
N THR A 255 11.23 11.56 -16.60
CA THR A 255 10.29 10.98 -17.55
C THR A 255 10.15 11.76 -18.84
N ALA A 256 10.88 12.87 -19.01
CA ALA A 256 10.91 13.61 -20.26
C ALA A 256 11.54 12.76 -21.36
N ASN A 257 10.92 12.75 -22.55
CA ASN A 257 11.50 12.08 -23.70
C ASN A 257 12.82 12.80 -24.08
N PRO A 258 13.96 12.09 -24.24
CA PRO A 258 15.20 12.68 -24.74
C PRO A 258 15.06 13.43 -26.07
N GLU A 259 14.04 13.08 -26.87
CA GLU A 259 13.73 13.71 -28.15
C GLU A 259 12.92 15.01 -28.04
N GLY A 260 12.70 15.54 -26.82
CA GLY A 260 12.03 16.83 -26.58
C GLY A 260 10.50 16.77 -26.66
N GLY A 261 9.92 15.58 -26.54
CA GLY A 261 8.45 15.40 -26.52
C GLY A 261 7.83 15.74 -25.17
N MET A 262 6.60 16.29 -25.21
CA MET A 262 5.78 16.66 -24.03
C MET A 262 4.95 15.50 -23.45
N VAL A 263 5.34 14.25 -23.77
CA VAL A 263 4.71 13.04 -23.27
C VAL A 263 5.58 12.46 -22.16
N PHE A 264 5.07 12.47 -20.94
CA PHE A 264 5.83 12.05 -19.77
C PHE A 264 5.34 10.71 -19.23
N ARG A 265 6.25 9.74 -19.14
CA ARG A 265 5.93 8.40 -18.61
C ARG A 265 5.30 8.47 -17.21
N GLY A 266 4.10 7.93 -17.04
CA GLY A 266 3.40 7.92 -15.76
C GLY A 266 2.76 9.25 -15.34
N SER A 267 2.78 10.25 -16.23
CA SER A 267 1.95 11.46 -16.14
C SER A 267 0.73 11.34 -17.06
N MET A 268 -0.27 12.20 -16.84
CA MET A 268 -1.32 12.43 -17.84
C MET A 268 -0.79 13.33 -18.95
N ASP A 269 -1.25 13.09 -20.19
CA ASP A 269 -0.92 13.96 -21.31
C ASP A 269 -1.52 15.37 -21.10
N ILE A 270 -0.75 16.41 -21.40
CA ILE A 270 -1.17 17.80 -21.23
C ILE A 270 -2.44 18.12 -22.02
N VAL A 271 -2.61 17.53 -23.21
CA VAL A 271 -3.82 17.69 -24.03
C VAL A 271 -5.05 17.12 -23.31
N HIS A 272 -4.91 15.96 -22.66
CA HIS A 272 -6.00 15.38 -21.88
C HIS A 272 -6.32 16.20 -20.63
N ILE A 273 -5.30 16.70 -19.93
CA ILE A 273 -5.48 17.62 -18.79
C ILE A 273 -6.29 18.84 -19.23
N ASN A 274 -5.89 19.50 -20.33
CA ASN A 274 -6.57 20.66 -20.87
C ASN A 274 -8.04 20.37 -21.25
N ASN A 275 -8.29 19.24 -21.90
CA ASN A 275 -9.64 18.83 -22.28
C ASN A 275 -10.53 18.57 -21.06
N ILE A 276 -10.04 17.83 -20.07
CA ILE A 276 -10.82 17.47 -18.88
C ILE A 276 -11.10 18.71 -18.02
N VAL A 277 -10.12 19.62 -17.86
CA VAL A 277 -10.31 20.88 -17.14
C VAL A 277 -11.37 21.75 -17.83
N ARG A 278 -11.36 21.81 -19.17
CA ARG A 278 -12.41 22.49 -19.95
C ARG A 278 -13.78 21.85 -19.68
N ASP A 279 -13.91 20.54 -19.81
CA ASP A 279 -15.17 19.83 -19.60
C ASP A 279 -15.70 20.02 -18.16
N ALA A 280 -14.80 20.01 -17.16
CA ALA A 280 -15.14 20.27 -15.77
C ALA A 280 -15.60 21.73 -15.55
N ARG A 281 -14.99 22.71 -16.22
CA ARG A 281 -15.43 24.11 -16.17
C ARG A 281 -16.79 24.32 -16.78
N GLU A 282 -17.03 23.74 -17.96
CA GLU A 282 -18.33 23.81 -18.62
C GLU A 282 -19.44 23.26 -17.73
N ARG A 283 -19.11 22.25 -16.91
CA ARG A 283 -20.08 21.56 -16.07
C ARG A 283 -20.29 22.15 -14.68
N PHE A 284 -19.22 22.62 -14.03
CA PHE A 284 -19.24 23.04 -12.63
C PHE A 284 -18.90 24.53 -12.43
N GLY A 285 -18.61 25.26 -13.51
CA GLY A 285 -18.21 26.66 -13.46
C GLY A 285 -16.75 26.83 -13.01
N PRO A 286 -16.43 27.91 -12.28
CA PRO A 286 -15.06 28.14 -11.81
C PRO A 286 -14.54 26.99 -10.94
N LEU A 287 -13.30 26.57 -11.21
CA LEU A 287 -12.62 25.48 -10.50
C LEU A 287 -11.63 26.03 -9.46
N ASP A 288 -11.28 25.21 -8.47
CA ASP A 288 -10.14 25.41 -7.58
C ASP A 288 -9.05 24.40 -7.97
N ILE A 289 -8.06 24.80 -8.78
CA ILE A 289 -7.08 23.88 -9.37
C ILE A 289 -5.80 23.90 -8.54
N LYS A 290 -5.34 22.72 -8.10
CA LYS A 290 -4.02 22.49 -7.49
C LYS A 290 -3.18 21.68 -8.45
N LEU A 291 -2.06 22.24 -8.90
CA LEU A 291 -1.13 21.58 -9.81
C LEU A 291 0.13 21.18 -9.05
N VAL A 292 0.34 19.88 -8.87
CA VAL A 292 1.53 19.33 -8.20
C VAL A 292 2.55 18.90 -9.24
N MET A 293 3.75 19.47 -9.15
CA MET A 293 4.85 19.24 -10.09
C MET A 293 6.19 19.51 -9.40
N GLU A 294 6.87 18.45 -9.00
CA GLU A 294 8.15 18.52 -8.28
C GLU A 294 9.26 19.16 -9.14
N ASN A 295 9.97 20.16 -8.63
CA ASN A 295 11.03 20.92 -9.33
C ASN A 295 10.55 21.71 -10.56
N HIS A 296 9.27 22.10 -10.64
CA HIS A 296 8.55 22.57 -11.83
C HIS A 296 9.34 23.24 -12.98
N ASP A 297 8.85 23.02 -14.20
CA ASP A 297 9.42 23.57 -15.43
C ASP A 297 8.40 24.43 -16.16
N SER A 298 8.78 25.69 -16.38
CA SER A 298 7.91 26.68 -17.02
C SER A 298 7.51 26.28 -18.44
N MET A 299 8.38 25.60 -19.20
CA MET A 299 8.02 25.16 -20.55
C MET A 299 6.90 24.13 -20.53
N VAL A 300 6.85 23.26 -19.52
CA VAL A 300 5.71 22.34 -19.35
C VAL A 300 4.45 23.08 -18.98
N LEU A 301 4.55 24.03 -18.06
CA LEU A 301 3.43 24.85 -17.58
C LEU A 301 2.82 25.73 -18.68
N ASP A 302 3.63 26.24 -19.60
CA ASP A 302 3.19 27.09 -20.73
C ASP A 302 2.23 26.37 -21.70
N HIS A 303 2.16 25.03 -21.66
CA HIS A 303 1.25 24.24 -22.48
C HIS A 303 -0.13 24.03 -21.85
N LEU A 304 -0.35 24.51 -20.61
CA LEU A 304 -1.67 24.51 -19.99
C LEU A 304 -2.51 25.66 -20.55
N ASN A 305 -3.70 25.34 -21.06
CA ASN A 305 -4.63 26.31 -21.64
C ASN A 305 -5.44 27.07 -20.57
N PHE A 306 -4.95 27.09 -19.33
CA PHE A 306 -5.55 27.75 -18.19
C PHE A 306 -4.45 28.28 -17.27
N GLY A 307 -4.63 29.50 -16.75
CA GLY A 307 -3.66 30.17 -15.87
C GLY A 307 -4.10 30.33 -14.42
N ASP A 308 -5.31 29.91 -14.09
CA ASP A 308 -5.92 29.98 -12.77
C ASP A 308 -5.75 28.66 -12.01
N TYR A 309 -4.51 28.35 -11.65
CA TYR A 309 -4.14 27.24 -10.77
C TYR A 309 -3.15 27.69 -9.70
N ASP A 310 -3.17 26.99 -8.56
CA ASP A 310 -2.12 27.11 -7.56
C ASP A 310 -1.06 26.04 -7.84
N LEU A 311 0.16 26.46 -8.16
CA LEU A 311 1.32 25.58 -8.31
C LEU A 311 1.82 25.12 -6.94
N ILE A 312 1.98 23.82 -6.80
CA ILE A 312 2.43 23.14 -5.57
C ILE A 312 3.74 22.42 -5.90
N ASP A 313 4.83 23.00 -5.40
CA ASP A 313 6.19 22.50 -5.52
C ASP A 313 6.97 22.98 -4.28
N THR A 314 6.66 22.37 -3.12
CA THR A 314 7.14 22.89 -1.83
C THR A 314 8.48 22.31 -1.41
N GLY A 315 8.94 21.25 -2.09
CA GLY A 315 10.06 20.42 -1.68
C GLY A 315 9.74 19.41 -0.56
N ASP A 316 8.50 19.42 -0.04
CA ASP A 316 7.98 18.39 0.88
C ASP A 316 7.00 17.49 0.12
N SER A 317 7.49 16.35 -0.39
CA SER A 317 6.69 15.42 -1.17
C SER A 317 5.47 14.87 -0.41
N VAL A 318 5.50 14.83 0.93
CA VAL A 318 4.36 14.33 1.71
C VAL A 318 3.29 15.42 1.87
N ALA A 319 3.70 16.67 2.08
CA ALA A 319 2.79 17.80 2.08
C ALA A 319 2.13 17.98 0.71
N ASP A 320 2.92 17.92 -0.36
CA ASP A 320 2.44 18.06 -1.75
C ASP A 320 1.48 16.93 -2.12
N LEU A 321 1.79 15.68 -1.70
CA LEU A 321 0.91 14.53 -1.87
C LEU A 321 -0.44 14.73 -1.18
N LYS A 322 -0.45 15.31 0.02
CA LYS A 322 -1.68 15.60 0.76
C LYS A 322 -2.49 16.72 0.12
N VAL A 323 -1.83 17.76 -0.41
CA VAL A 323 -2.51 18.80 -1.18
C VAL A 323 -3.15 18.20 -2.44
N LEU A 324 -2.42 17.34 -3.16
CA LEU A 324 -2.94 16.62 -4.33
C LEU A 324 -4.15 15.76 -3.94
N ALA A 325 -4.02 14.89 -2.94
CA ALA A 325 -5.08 13.96 -2.54
C ALA A 325 -6.35 14.65 -1.99
N ASN A 326 -6.24 15.93 -1.58
CA ASN A 326 -7.35 16.71 -1.03
C ASN A 326 -8.17 17.44 -2.10
N ASN A 327 -8.51 16.74 -3.20
CA ASN A 327 -9.33 17.28 -4.28
C ASN A 327 -10.48 16.35 -4.67
N ASP A 328 -11.58 16.94 -5.13
CA ASP A 328 -12.80 16.23 -5.55
C ASP A 328 -12.59 15.45 -6.84
N LEU A 329 -11.83 16.04 -7.78
CA LEU A 329 -11.36 15.42 -9.02
C LEU A 329 -9.84 15.33 -9.01
N LEU A 330 -9.29 14.16 -9.38
CA LEU A 330 -7.84 13.96 -9.57
C LEU A 330 -7.54 13.62 -11.02
N LEU A 331 -6.57 14.30 -11.63
CA LEU A 331 -6.04 14.02 -12.95
C LEU A 331 -4.62 13.49 -12.81
N LEU A 332 -4.45 12.18 -13.01
CA LEU A 332 -3.21 11.48 -12.70
C LEU A 332 -2.76 10.64 -13.90
N GLY A 333 -1.46 10.39 -14.03
CA GLY A 333 -0.98 9.25 -14.81
C GLY A 333 -0.75 8.02 -13.93
N ALA A 334 -0.42 6.89 -14.56
CA ALA A 334 -0.14 5.60 -13.91
C ALA A 334 1.11 5.55 -13.00
N SER A 335 1.62 6.71 -12.56
CA SER A 335 2.72 6.81 -11.60
C SER A 335 2.28 6.34 -10.21
N SER A 336 3.24 5.74 -9.48
CA SER A 336 3.00 5.26 -8.12
C SER A 336 2.74 6.39 -7.12
N TYR A 337 3.25 7.61 -7.37
CA TYR A 337 2.93 8.80 -6.57
C TYR A 337 1.46 9.19 -6.74
N GLY A 338 0.96 9.26 -7.98
CA GLY A 338 -0.46 9.48 -8.25
C GLY A 338 -1.35 8.39 -7.64
N ALA A 339 -0.98 7.11 -7.78
CA ALA A 339 -1.70 6.01 -7.14
C ALA A 339 -1.77 6.16 -5.60
N THR A 340 -0.71 6.65 -4.97
CA THR A 340 -0.69 6.94 -3.53
C THR A 340 -1.62 8.10 -3.18
N ALA A 341 -1.68 9.15 -4.01
CA ALA A 341 -2.61 10.26 -3.82
C ALA A 341 -4.06 9.78 -3.88
N HIS A 342 -4.39 8.95 -4.87
CA HIS A 342 -5.69 8.31 -5.01
C HIS A 342 -6.06 7.45 -3.77
N LEU A 343 -5.10 6.71 -3.22
CA LEU A 343 -5.28 5.87 -2.03
C LEU A 343 -5.58 6.69 -0.76
N LEU A 344 -4.93 7.85 -0.61
CA LEU A 344 -5.11 8.77 0.52
C LEU A 344 -6.36 9.64 0.41
N ALA A 345 -6.85 9.84 -0.80
CA ALA A 345 -7.97 10.74 -1.08
C ALA A 345 -9.29 10.23 -0.45
N PRO A 346 -10.20 11.14 -0.09
CA PRO A 346 -11.59 10.80 0.24
C PRO A 346 -12.36 10.38 -1.03
N PRO A 347 -13.63 9.91 -0.89
CA PRO A 347 -14.49 9.62 -2.03
C PRO A 347 -14.59 10.80 -3.01
N GLY A 348 -14.37 10.50 -4.29
CA GLY A 348 -14.35 11.44 -5.41
C GLY A 348 -14.06 10.69 -6.71
N LEU A 349 -13.65 11.42 -7.74
CA LEU A 349 -13.32 10.86 -9.04
C LEU A 349 -11.83 11.02 -9.36
N THR A 350 -11.20 9.97 -9.84
CA THR A 350 -9.85 10.02 -10.41
C THR A 350 -9.94 9.64 -11.89
N ILE A 351 -9.40 10.49 -12.76
CA ILE A 351 -9.18 10.17 -14.15
C ILE A 351 -7.69 9.83 -14.32
N VAL A 352 -7.42 8.67 -14.93
CA VAL A 352 -6.08 8.09 -14.99
C VAL A 352 -5.63 7.90 -16.43
N GLU A 353 -4.49 8.48 -16.78
CA GLU A 353 -3.78 8.16 -18.02
C GLU A 353 -3.03 6.83 -17.89
N GLY A 354 -3.25 5.94 -18.85
CA GLY A 354 -2.62 4.63 -18.92
C GLY A 354 -3.62 3.51 -19.20
N GLY A 355 -3.09 2.29 -19.35
CA GLY A 355 -3.88 1.09 -19.68
C GLY A 355 -4.11 0.13 -18.51
N ASP A 356 -3.49 0.37 -17.34
CA ASP A 356 -3.58 -0.52 -16.19
C ASP A 356 -4.27 0.18 -15.00
N ASP A 357 -5.42 -0.37 -14.60
CA ASP A 357 -6.24 0.10 -13.49
C ASP A 357 -5.90 -0.58 -12.16
N ILE A 358 -4.95 -1.54 -12.12
CA ILE A 358 -4.67 -2.34 -10.91
C ILE A 358 -4.28 -1.48 -9.70
N LYS A 359 -3.64 -0.33 -9.95
CA LYS A 359 -3.24 0.65 -8.93
C LYS A 359 -4.41 1.44 -8.31
N TYR A 360 -5.58 1.40 -8.94
CA TYR A 360 -6.74 2.23 -8.59
C TYR A 360 -7.98 1.40 -8.24
N LYS A 361 -7.87 0.06 -8.28
CA LYS A 361 -8.93 -0.88 -7.92
C LYS A 361 -9.12 -1.00 -6.41
N ASP A 362 -10.34 -1.41 -6.05
CA ASP A 362 -10.76 -1.77 -4.68
C ASP A 362 -10.57 -0.64 -3.66
N THR A 363 -10.61 0.62 -4.10
CA THR A 363 -10.55 1.79 -3.22
C THR A 363 -11.93 2.45 -3.07
N VAL A 364 -12.06 3.37 -2.12
CA VAL A 364 -13.30 4.15 -1.91
C VAL A 364 -13.53 5.22 -2.99
N ARG A 365 -12.54 5.45 -3.85
CA ARG A 365 -12.54 6.53 -4.83
C ARG A 365 -12.74 5.94 -6.22
N GLU A 366 -13.67 6.49 -6.98
CA GLU A 366 -13.96 6.01 -8.33
C GLU A 366 -12.80 6.38 -9.26
N ALA A 367 -12.41 5.44 -10.13
CA ALA A 367 -11.36 5.63 -11.12
C ALA A 367 -11.89 5.37 -12.53
N VAL A 368 -11.55 6.26 -13.47
CA VAL A 368 -11.88 6.16 -14.89
C VAL A 368 -10.58 6.27 -15.68
N LEU A 369 -10.29 5.27 -16.52
CA LEU A 369 -9.13 5.33 -17.40
C LEU A 369 -9.43 6.26 -18.59
N ILE A 370 -8.41 6.98 -19.07
CA ILE A 370 -8.52 7.90 -20.22
C ILE A 370 -9.17 7.26 -21.46
N PRO A 371 -8.83 6.02 -21.87
CA PRO A 371 -9.51 5.37 -23.00
C PRO A 371 -11.03 5.18 -22.82
N GLN A 372 -11.52 5.27 -21.58
CA GLN A 372 -12.93 5.13 -21.21
C GLN A 372 -13.57 6.48 -20.85
N TYR A 373 -12.77 7.53 -20.67
CA TYR A 373 -13.25 8.84 -20.28
C TYR A 373 -14.14 9.44 -21.35
N ARG A 374 -15.24 10.02 -20.89
CA ARG A 374 -16.10 10.91 -21.65
C ARG A 374 -16.48 12.10 -20.76
N PRO A 375 -16.90 13.25 -21.31
CA PRO A 375 -17.37 14.36 -20.48
C PRO A 375 -18.47 13.97 -19.49
N GLU A 376 -19.29 12.96 -19.81
CA GLU A 376 -20.32 12.39 -18.93
C GLU A 376 -19.76 11.57 -17.76
N SER A 377 -18.49 11.16 -17.79
CA SER A 377 -17.83 10.53 -16.62
C SER A 377 -17.83 11.49 -15.42
N LEU A 378 -17.87 12.80 -15.66
CA LEU A 378 -17.98 13.82 -14.61
C LEU A 378 -19.36 13.83 -13.92
N ASP A 379 -20.37 13.13 -14.44
CA ASP A 379 -21.66 12.90 -13.76
C ASP A 379 -21.47 12.18 -12.42
N ALA A 380 -20.47 11.29 -12.33
CA ALA A 380 -20.13 10.58 -11.12
C ALA A 380 -19.84 11.53 -9.95
N LEU A 381 -19.22 12.69 -10.23
CA LEU A 381 -18.96 13.70 -9.21
C LEU A 381 -20.25 14.28 -8.64
N LYS A 382 -21.30 14.53 -9.44
CA LYS A 382 -22.57 15.03 -8.87
C LYS A 382 -23.17 14.05 -7.86
N ARG A 383 -23.15 12.75 -8.20
CA ARG A 383 -23.58 11.67 -7.31
C ARG A 383 -22.73 11.57 -6.04
N ILE A 384 -21.40 11.59 -6.18
CA ILE A 384 -20.45 11.42 -5.06
C ILE A 384 -20.39 12.67 -4.17
N LEU A 385 -20.57 13.85 -4.77
CA LEU A 385 -20.53 15.14 -4.07
C LEU A 385 -21.89 15.54 -3.49
N GLU A 386 -22.96 14.82 -3.82
CA GLU A 386 -24.35 15.15 -3.47
C GLU A 386 -24.75 16.56 -3.95
N TRP A 387 -24.36 16.91 -5.19
CA TRP A 387 -24.54 18.24 -5.80
C TRP A 387 -25.73 18.32 -6.75
#